data_AF-A0A0P1HKF9-F1
#
_entry.id   AF-A0A0P1HKF9-F1
#
_cell.length_a   1.000
_cell.length_b   1.000
_cell.length_c   1.000
_cell.angle_alpha   90.00
_cell.angle_beta   90.00
_cell.angle_gamma   90.00
#
_symmetry.space_group_name_H-M   'P 1'
#
loop_
_entity.id
_entity.type
_entity.pdbx_description
1 polymer ?
#
loop_
_entity_poly.entity_id
_entity_poly.type
_entity_poly.pdbx_seq_one_letter_code
_entity_poly.pdbx_strand_id
1 'polypeptide(L)'
;MRRLVLGVLALALAAGCGRPPDRAVSAPQVTRAEPANARLAGLSTYPRFGDRDPHDWDGRTPWSYPVHGIDVSRYQGDIDWIKVRRSGVSFAYIKATEGGDHTDAKFRDNWRGAGAAGLKRGAYHYFYFCRPAAEQARWFIRHVPKDPNALPPVLDMEWNHRSRTCRTRPDGATVRAEARKFLNILERHYGKRPVVYTTVDFYRDTGIGQLSGTEFWLRSVAGHPQKVYPGESWSFWQYSGTGQVPGVAGDVDLNTFGGSPQSWLRWSGQG
;
A
#
# COMPACT_ATOMS: atom_id res chain seq x y z
N MET A 1 -24.14 80.13 -17.96
CA MET A 1 -24.10 80.88 -16.68
C MET A 1 -24.11 79.85 -15.56
N ARG A 2 -23.03 79.46 -14.87
CA ARG A 2 -22.19 80.10 -13.83
C ARG A 2 -20.87 79.27 -13.78
N ARG A 3 -19.65 79.80 -14.02
CA ARG A 3 -18.68 80.41 -13.06
C ARG A 3 -18.60 79.66 -11.71
N LEU A 4 -17.47 79.29 -11.10
CA LEU A 4 -16.00 79.37 -11.32
C LEU A 4 -15.41 78.92 -9.96
N VAL A 5 -14.34 78.11 -9.84
CA VAL A 5 -13.32 78.30 -8.77
C VAL A 5 -11.98 77.67 -9.21
N LEU A 6 -10.93 78.50 -9.11
CA LEU A 6 -9.50 78.23 -9.27
C LEU A 6 -8.93 77.33 -8.16
N GLY A 7 -7.83 76.63 -8.47
CA GLY A 7 -6.92 76.15 -7.44
C GLY A 7 -5.63 75.58 -8.00
N VAL A 8 -4.66 76.44 -8.32
CA VAL A 8 -3.26 76.05 -8.52
C VAL A 8 -2.59 76.05 -7.15
N LEU A 9 -2.03 74.91 -6.73
CA LEU A 9 -0.98 74.86 -5.72
C LEU A 9 0.07 73.84 -6.13
N ALA A 10 1.28 74.34 -6.35
CA ALA A 10 2.49 73.55 -6.50
C ALA A 10 2.94 73.06 -5.11
N LEU A 11 3.33 71.80 -5.00
CA LEU A 11 4.19 71.32 -3.92
C LEU A 11 5.28 70.41 -4.51
N ALA A 12 6.53 70.85 -4.34
CA ALA A 12 7.73 70.08 -4.66
C ALA A 12 7.91 68.93 -3.67
N LEU A 13 8.37 67.76 -4.13
CA LEU A 13 8.92 66.71 -3.27
C LEU A 13 10.11 66.01 -3.93
N ALA A 14 11.15 65.90 -3.12
CA ALA A 14 12.52 65.50 -3.41
C ALA A 14 12.70 64.15 -4.11
N ALA A 15 13.68 64.08 -5.01
CA ALA A 15 14.24 62.84 -5.52
C ALA A 15 15.02 62.12 -4.41
N GLY A 16 14.38 61.16 -3.74
CA GLY A 16 15.03 60.22 -2.83
C GLY A 16 15.56 59.01 -3.58
N CYS A 17 16.88 58.82 -3.58
CA CYS A 17 17.54 57.60 -4.03
C CYS A 17 17.24 56.45 -3.05
N GLY A 18 16.14 55.71 -3.27
CA GLY A 18 15.83 54.48 -2.55
C GLY A 18 16.35 53.25 -3.30
N ARG A 19 17.32 52.54 -2.71
CA ARG A 19 17.69 51.17 -3.11
C ARG A 19 16.47 50.24 -2.92
N PRO A 20 16.18 49.32 -3.85
CA PRO A 20 15.12 48.34 -3.64
C PRO A 20 15.51 47.39 -2.48
N PRO A 21 14.54 46.91 -1.67
CA PRO A 21 14.83 45.99 -0.58
C PRO A 21 15.28 44.64 -1.14
N ASP A 22 16.35 44.10 -0.57
CA ASP A 22 16.81 42.74 -0.84
C ASP A 22 15.67 41.77 -0.53
N ARG A 23 15.15 41.10 -1.57
CA ARG A 23 14.30 39.92 -1.41
C ARG A 23 15.15 38.83 -0.77
N ALA A 24 15.04 38.69 0.54
CA ALA A 24 15.51 37.50 1.23
C ALA A 24 14.80 36.28 0.61
N VAL A 25 15.55 35.52 -0.20
CA VAL A 25 15.12 34.21 -0.68
C VAL A 25 15.02 33.33 0.55
N SER A 26 13.80 33.08 1.02
CA SER A 26 13.56 32.13 2.09
C SER A 26 14.04 30.76 1.60
N ALA A 27 15.04 30.21 2.29
CA ALA A 27 15.54 28.87 2.02
C ALA A 27 14.40 27.85 2.04
N PRO A 28 14.45 26.79 1.22
CA PRO A 28 13.45 25.74 1.27
C PRO A 28 13.43 25.16 2.68
N GLN A 29 12.26 25.17 3.34
CA GLN A 29 12.10 24.44 4.59
C GLN A 29 12.24 22.95 4.28
N VAL A 30 13.45 22.43 4.52
CA VAL A 30 13.67 20.99 4.62
C VAL A 30 12.81 20.52 5.77
N THR A 31 11.71 19.84 5.46
CA THR A 31 10.88 19.17 6.47
C THR A 31 11.78 18.18 7.18
N ARG A 32 12.22 18.54 8.39
CA ARG A 32 13.05 17.68 9.23
C ARG A 32 12.25 16.40 9.47
N ALA A 33 12.79 15.26 9.05
CA ALA A 33 12.18 13.97 9.30
C ALA A 33 11.86 13.85 10.80
N GLU A 34 10.60 13.58 11.15
CA GLU A 34 10.21 13.36 12.54
C GLU A 34 11.09 12.28 13.19
N PRO A 35 11.51 12.47 14.45
CA PRO A 35 12.33 11.49 15.14
C PRO A 35 11.59 10.16 15.28
N ALA A 36 12.31 9.03 15.22
CA ALA A 36 11.74 7.69 15.28
C ALA A 36 10.80 7.47 16.49
N ASN A 37 11.07 8.11 17.63
CA ASN A 37 10.21 8.07 18.82
C ASN A 37 8.82 8.69 18.59
N ALA A 38 8.73 9.78 17.83
CA ALA A 38 7.45 10.41 17.48
C ALA A 38 6.66 9.54 16.49
N ARG A 39 7.34 8.90 15.53
CA ARG A 39 6.72 7.96 14.58
C ARG A 39 6.18 6.71 15.27
N LEU A 40 6.92 6.19 16.26
CA LEU A 40 6.47 5.09 17.11
C LEU A 40 5.22 5.48 17.91
N ALA A 41 5.20 6.68 18.50
CA ALA A 41 4.05 7.18 19.24
C ALA A 41 2.81 7.41 18.35
N GLY A 42 3.00 7.72 17.06
CA GLY A 42 1.92 7.88 16.09
C GLY A 42 1.36 6.57 15.51
N LEU A 43 1.99 5.44 15.78
CA LEU A 43 1.53 4.12 15.32
C LEU A 43 0.46 3.59 16.28
N SER A 44 -0.71 3.27 15.75
CA SER A 44 -1.71 2.53 16.52
C SER A 44 -1.27 1.07 16.60
N THR A 45 -0.99 0.58 17.80
CA THR A 45 -0.59 -0.81 18.03
C THR A 45 -1.71 -1.63 18.62
N TYR A 46 -1.80 -2.90 18.22
CA TYR A 46 -2.79 -3.88 18.70
C TYR A 46 -4.26 -3.45 18.49
N PRO A 47 -4.65 -2.88 17.34
CA PRO A 47 -6.07 -2.63 17.08
C PRO A 47 -6.84 -3.96 17.04
N ARG A 48 -8.10 -3.92 17.49
CA ARG A 48 -9.01 -5.06 17.39
C ARG A 48 -10.16 -4.71 16.48
N PHE A 49 -10.15 -5.28 15.28
CA PHE A 49 -11.22 -5.14 14.30
C PHE A 49 -12.30 -6.20 14.52
N GLY A 50 -13.52 -5.89 14.08
CA GLY A 50 -14.58 -6.88 14.04
C GLY A 50 -14.32 -7.91 12.93
N ASP A 51 -15.02 -9.03 13.01
CA ASP A 51 -15.02 -10.07 11.99
C ASP A 51 -16.42 -10.69 11.97
N ARG A 52 -17.03 -10.79 10.79
CA ARG A 52 -18.37 -11.37 10.65
C ARG A 52 -18.37 -12.88 10.86
N ASP A 53 -17.24 -13.54 10.55
CA ASP A 53 -17.07 -14.98 10.66
C ASP A 53 -15.70 -15.28 11.30
N PRO A 54 -15.54 -14.97 12.60
CA PRO A 54 -14.26 -15.08 13.27
C PRO A 54 -13.85 -16.55 13.41
N HIS A 55 -12.59 -16.84 13.08
CA HIS A 55 -11.99 -18.12 13.44
C HIS A 55 -11.66 -18.18 14.94
N ASP A 56 -11.95 -19.31 15.57
CA ASP A 56 -11.54 -19.59 16.95
C ASP A 56 -10.08 -20.07 16.97
N TRP A 57 -9.17 -19.18 17.40
CA TRP A 57 -7.74 -19.39 17.30
C TRP A 57 -7.20 -20.20 18.47
N ASP A 58 -6.52 -21.31 18.16
CA ASP A 58 -5.69 -22.03 19.13
C ASP A 58 -4.25 -21.49 19.17
N GLY A 59 -3.84 -20.97 20.33
CA GLY A 59 -2.49 -20.48 20.61
C GLY A 59 -2.27 -19.02 20.21
N ARG A 60 -1.26 -18.76 19.36
CA ARG A 60 -0.93 -17.39 18.93
C ARG A 60 -1.97 -16.86 17.95
N THR A 61 -2.62 -15.78 18.32
CA THR A 61 -3.73 -15.15 17.57
C THR A 61 -3.25 -13.97 16.71
N PRO A 62 -4.05 -13.49 15.74
CA PRO A 62 -3.72 -12.29 14.95
C PRO A 62 -3.46 -11.04 15.79
N TRP A 63 -4.25 -10.81 16.83
CA TRP A 63 -4.13 -9.64 17.72
C TRP A 63 -2.94 -9.72 18.69
N SER A 64 -2.14 -10.79 18.65
CA SER A 64 -0.82 -10.80 19.32
C SER A 64 0.23 -10.00 18.56
N TYR A 65 -0.06 -9.59 17.32
CA TYR A 65 0.81 -8.77 16.50
C TYR A 65 0.42 -7.29 16.61
N PRO A 66 1.39 -6.36 16.64
CA PRO A 66 1.09 -4.96 16.93
C PRO A 66 0.57 -4.18 15.72
N VAL A 67 0.97 -4.52 14.50
CA VAL A 67 0.75 -3.66 13.33
C VAL A 67 -0.21 -4.32 12.36
N HIS A 68 -1.41 -3.74 12.23
CA HIS A 68 -2.45 -4.26 11.37
C HIS A 68 -2.71 -3.37 10.16
N GLY A 69 -3.18 -4.00 9.10
CA GLY A 69 -3.54 -3.36 7.85
C GLY A 69 -4.75 -4.02 7.20
N ILE A 70 -5.17 -3.44 6.08
CA ILE A 70 -6.20 -4.00 5.21
C ILE A 70 -5.66 -4.19 3.81
N ASP A 71 -6.33 -5.01 3.01
CA ASP A 71 -6.19 -4.95 1.57
C ASP A 71 -7.54 -4.83 0.89
N VAL A 72 -7.57 -4.06 -0.20
CA VAL A 72 -8.82 -3.62 -0.82
C VAL A 72 -8.71 -3.63 -2.35
N SER A 73 -9.88 -3.75 -2.96
CA SER A 73 -10.08 -3.63 -4.41
C SER A 73 -11.34 -2.81 -4.67
N ARG A 74 -11.83 -2.82 -5.91
CA ARG A 74 -13.14 -2.26 -6.24
C ARG A 74 -14.30 -2.87 -5.44
N TYR A 75 -14.14 -4.09 -4.89
CA TYR A 75 -15.22 -4.78 -4.18
C TYR A 75 -15.57 -4.12 -2.83
N GLN A 76 -14.65 -3.37 -2.24
CA GLN A 76 -14.89 -2.63 -0.99
C GLN A 76 -15.63 -1.31 -1.21
N GLY A 77 -15.94 -0.94 -2.46
CA GLY A 77 -16.72 0.25 -2.78
C GLY A 77 -16.02 1.56 -2.42
N ASP A 78 -16.79 2.51 -1.90
CA ASP A 78 -16.27 3.79 -1.40
C ASP A 78 -15.82 3.64 0.06
N ILE A 79 -14.59 4.09 0.35
CA ILE A 79 -13.95 3.93 1.65
C ILE A 79 -13.70 5.30 2.29
N ASP A 80 -14.14 5.46 3.54
CA ASP A 80 -13.77 6.60 4.38
C ASP A 80 -12.39 6.34 4.99
N TRP A 81 -11.35 6.74 4.26
CA TRP A 81 -9.95 6.49 4.64
C TRP A 81 -9.52 7.18 5.93
N ILE A 82 -10.18 8.28 6.32
CA ILE A 82 -9.91 8.96 7.58
C ILE A 82 -10.43 8.12 8.75
N LYS A 83 -11.64 7.56 8.64
CA LYS A 83 -12.14 6.59 9.63
C LYS A 83 -11.28 5.33 9.69
N VAL A 84 -10.83 4.81 8.55
CA VAL A 84 -9.91 3.67 8.49
C VAL A 84 -8.60 3.97 9.24
N ARG A 85 -7.98 5.13 9.01
CA ARG A 85 -6.76 5.50 9.75
C ARG A 85 -7.01 5.65 11.25
N ARG A 86 -8.15 6.24 11.64
CA ARG A 86 -8.53 6.48 13.04
C ARG A 86 -8.90 5.20 13.78
N SER A 87 -9.33 4.16 13.09
CA SER A 87 -9.63 2.85 13.70
C SER A 87 -8.37 2.05 14.04
N GLY A 88 -7.20 2.54 13.64
CA GLY A 88 -5.91 1.93 13.98
C GLY A 88 -5.25 1.15 12.85
N VAL A 89 -5.83 1.16 11.64
CA VAL A 89 -5.15 0.63 10.45
C VAL A 89 -3.85 1.40 10.21
N SER A 90 -2.76 0.66 10.00
CA SER A 90 -1.41 1.21 9.80
C SER A 90 -0.97 1.18 8.34
N PHE A 91 -1.48 0.22 7.57
CA PHE A 91 -1.18 0.09 6.15
C PHE A 91 -2.36 -0.42 5.32
N ALA A 92 -2.31 -0.15 4.02
CA ALA A 92 -3.26 -0.68 3.05
C ALA A 92 -2.56 -1.18 1.77
N TYR A 93 -2.84 -2.41 1.35
CA TYR A 93 -2.53 -2.86 -0.02
C TYR A 93 -3.74 -2.68 -0.91
N ILE A 94 -3.55 -2.10 -2.10
CA ILE A 94 -4.66 -1.69 -2.96
C ILE A 94 -4.49 -2.37 -4.31
N LYS A 95 -5.52 -3.09 -4.77
CA LYS A 95 -5.52 -3.72 -6.09
C LYS A 95 -5.29 -2.66 -7.15
N ALA A 96 -4.28 -2.83 -7.98
CA ALA A 96 -4.02 -1.91 -9.08
C ALA A 96 -4.42 -2.51 -10.43
N THR A 97 -3.96 -3.73 -10.67
CA THR A 97 -4.07 -4.37 -11.98
C THR A 97 -4.26 -5.87 -11.85
N GLU A 98 -4.78 -6.46 -12.91
CA GLU A 98 -5.01 -7.89 -13.04
C GLU A 98 -4.66 -8.28 -14.48
N GLY A 99 -3.86 -9.34 -14.64
CA GLY A 99 -3.44 -9.79 -15.97
C GLY A 99 -2.67 -8.74 -16.78
N GLY A 100 -2.86 -8.75 -18.10
CA GLY A 100 -2.11 -7.90 -19.04
C GLY A 100 -2.83 -6.62 -19.46
N ASP A 101 -4.08 -6.45 -19.06
CA ASP A 101 -5.04 -5.53 -19.69
C ASP A 101 -6.15 -5.00 -18.76
N HIS A 102 -6.23 -5.42 -17.50
CA HIS A 102 -7.26 -4.95 -16.57
C HIS A 102 -6.69 -4.05 -15.47
N THR A 103 -7.44 -2.99 -15.16
CA THR A 103 -7.16 -2.07 -14.04
C THR A 103 -8.31 -2.11 -13.07
N ASP A 104 -8.00 -2.06 -11.78
CA ASP A 104 -9.04 -1.93 -10.77
C ASP A 104 -9.63 -0.52 -10.81
N ALA A 105 -10.95 -0.42 -11.03
CA ALA A 105 -11.65 0.84 -11.21
C ALA A 105 -11.56 1.78 -9.98
N LYS A 106 -11.31 1.24 -8.77
CA LYS A 106 -11.15 2.04 -7.54
C LYS A 106 -9.69 2.29 -7.18
N PHE A 107 -8.71 1.74 -7.91
CA PHE A 107 -7.29 1.88 -7.57
C PHE A 107 -6.88 3.32 -7.33
N ARG A 108 -7.16 4.23 -8.28
CA ARG A 108 -6.73 5.63 -8.19
C ARG A 108 -7.34 6.36 -7.01
N ASP A 109 -8.61 6.11 -6.71
CA ASP A 109 -9.31 6.77 -5.61
C ASP A 109 -8.85 6.24 -4.26
N ASN A 110 -8.72 4.92 -4.13
CA ASN A 110 -8.16 4.27 -2.96
C ASN A 110 -6.72 4.70 -2.71
N TRP A 111 -5.89 4.76 -3.75
CA TRP A 111 -4.49 5.18 -3.67
C TRP A 111 -4.36 6.61 -3.16
N ARG A 112 -5.16 7.55 -3.69
CA ARG A 112 -5.15 8.94 -3.22
C ARG A 112 -5.71 9.05 -1.80
N GLY A 113 -6.84 8.41 -1.53
CA GLY A 113 -7.54 8.47 -0.24
C GLY A 113 -6.70 7.92 0.91
N ALA A 114 -6.12 6.72 0.75
CA ALA A 114 -5.24 6.13 1.75
C ALA A 114 -4.01 7.00 2.02
N GLY A 115 -3.40 7.53 0.96
CA GLY A 115 -2.24 8.43 1.07
C GLY A 115 -2.59 9.74 1.80
N ALA A 116 -3.71 10.37 1.46
CA ALA A 116 -4.19 11.60 2.11
C ALA A 116 -4.55 11.38 3.58
N ALA A 117 -5.01 10.18 3.95
CA ALA A 117 -5.25 9.79 5.34
C ALA A 117 -3.96 9.44 6.11
N GLY A 118 -2.78 9.50 5.48
CA GLY A 118 -1.49 9.21 6.12
C GLY A 118 -1.23 7.71 6.35
N LEU A 119 -1.91 6.82 5.64
CA LEU A 119 -1.62 5.40 5.67
C LEU A 119 -0.41 5.07 4.79
N LYS A 120 0.40 4.10 5.24
CA LYS A 120 1.34 3.44 4.33
C LYS A 120 0.58 2.60 3.33
N ARG A 121 0.74 2.90 2.04
CA ARG A 121 0.03 2.22 0.97
C ARG A 121 0.97 1.49 0.03
N GLY A 122 0.57 0.30 -0.40
CA GLY A 122 1.19 -0.47 -1.47
C GLY A 122 0.18 -0.86 -2.52
N ALA A 123 0.65 -1.24 -3.70
CA ALA A 123 -0.20 -1.69 -4.80
C ALA A 123 0.06 -3.17 -5.07
N TYR A 124 -0.99 -3.93 -5.36
CA TYR A 124 -0.85 -5.34 -5.73
C TYR A 124 -1.34 -5.64 -7.15
N HIS A 125 -0.73 -6.65 -7.73
CA HIS A 125 -1.04 -7.19 -9.06
C HIS A 125 -1.60 -8.60 -8.95
N TYR A 126 -2.81 -8.84 -9.44
CA TYR A 126 -3.41 -10.18 -9.49
C TYR A 126 -2.96 -10.92 -10.76
N PHE A 127 -2.15 -11.97 -10.60
CA PHE A 127 -1.47 -12.62 -11.72
C PHE A 127 -2.36 -13.58 -12.52
N TYR A 128 -2.24 -13.55 -13.86
CA TYR A 128 -2.92 -14.47 -14.78
C TYR A 128 -1.91 -15.32 -15.57
N PHE A 129 -1.96 -16.65 -15.42
CA PHE A 129 -1.06 -17.55 -16.15
C PHE A 129 -1.29 -17.64 -17.66
N CYS A 130 -2.37 -17.03 -18.18
CA CYS A 130 -2.65 -16.95 -19.61
C CYS A 130 -1.95 -15.77 -20.30
N ARG A 131 -1.11 -15.02 -19.57
CA ARG A 131 -0.34 -13.89 -20.08
C ARG A 131 1.10 -13.99 -19.57
N PRO A 132 2.12 -13.62 -20.38
CA PRO A 132 3.49 -13.60 -19.90
C PRO A 132 3.70 -12.59 -18.77
N ALA A 133 4.49 -12.96 -17.75
CA ALA A 133 4.80 -12.10 -16.61
C ALA A 133 5.37 -10.74 -17.01
N ALA A 134 6.16 -10.68 -18.08
CA ALA A 134 6.73 -9.42 -18.55
C ALA A 134 5.67 -8.45 -19.08
N GLU A 135 4.59 -8.95 -19.70
CA GLU A 135 3.46 -8.13 -20.14
C GLU A 135 2.71 -7.56 -18.95
N GLN A 136 2.40 -8.43 -17.98
CA GLN A 136 1.72 -8.08 -16.74
C GLN A 136 2.53 -7.07 -15.90
N ALA A 137 3.84 -7.27 -15.79
CA ALA A 137 4.73 -6.35 -15.09
C ALA A 137 4.75 -4.95 -15.75
N ARG A 138 4.82 -4.89 -17.09
CA ARG A 138 4.71 -3.62 -17.82
C ARG A 138 3.34 -2.97 -17.63
N TRP A 139 2.28 -3.78 -17.57
CA TRP A 139 0.93 -3.29 -17.31
C TRP A 139 0.81 -2.69 -15.90
N PHE A 140 1.34 -3.36 -14.88
CA PHE A 140 1.42 -2.82 -13.52
C PHE A 140 2.20 -1.49 -13.47
N ILE A 141 3.39 -1.44 -14.08
CA ILE A 141 4.25 -0.24 -14.13
C ILE A 141 3.54 0.95 -14.79
N ARG A 142 2.74 0.72 -15.83
CA ARG A 142 1.99 1.81 -16.49
C ARG A 142 0.92 2.44 -15.60
N HIS A 143 0.40 1.71 -14.61
CA HIS A 143 -0.77 2.13 -13.84
C HIS A 143 -0.45 2.50 -12.39
N VAL A 144 0.66 2.02 -11.85
CA VAL A 144 1.09 2.29 -10.48
C VAL A 144 2.22 3.32 -10.49
N PRO A 145 2.07 4.47 -9.81
CA PRO A 145 3.11 5.49 -9.80
C PRO A 145 4.33 5.01 -9.01
N LYS A 146 5.52 5.39 -9.47
CA LYS A 146 6.77 5.22 -8.73
C LYS A 146 6.84 6.22 -7.58
N ASP A 147 6.17 5.88 -6.48
CA ASP A 147 6.13 6.66 -5.25
C ASP A 147 7.17 6.15 -4.25
N PRO A 148 8.21 6.94 -3.90
CA PRO A 148 9.25 6.49 -2.97
C PRO A 148 8.71 6.20 -1.56
N ASN A 149 7.57 6.79 -1.18
CA ASN A 149 6.94 6.61 0.13
C ASN A 149 5.98 5.42 0.19
N ALA A 150 5.64 4.83 -0.96
CA ALA A 150 4.80 3.63 -1.04
C ALA A 150 5.55 2.39 -0.53
N LEU A 151 4.80 1.41 -0.03
CA LEU A 151 5.34 0.10 0.30
C LEU A 151 5.86 -0.61 -0.97
N PRO A 152 6.73 -1.65 -0.83
CA PRO A 152 7.05 -2.52 -1.96
C PRO A 152 5.79 -3.01 -2.68
N PRO A 153 5.80 -3.17 -4.02
CA PRO A 153 4.68 -3.78 -4.73
C PRO A 153 4.39 -5.19 -4.21
N VAL A 154 3.17 -5.67 -4.42
CA VAL A 154 2.82 -7.08 -4.19
C VAL A 154 2.51 -7.77 -5.51
N LEU A 155 3.06 -8.97 -5.67
CA LEU A 155 2.62 -9.94 -6.66
C LEU A 155 1.66 -10.93 -5.98
N ASP A 156 0.39 -10.87 -6.33
CA ASP A 156 -0.63 -11.81 -5.88
C ASP A 156 -0.68 -12.99 -6.85
N MET A 157 -0.25 -14.16 -6.34
CA MET A 157 -0.26 -15.42 -7.08
C MET A 157 -1.07 -16.46 -6.33
N GLU A 158 -2.20 -16.80 -6.93
CA GLU A 158 -3.12 -17.82 -6.45
C GLU A 158 -3.81 -18.52 -7.62
N TRP A 159 -4.52 -19.62 -7.31
CA TRP A 159 -5.36 -20.26 -8.30
C TRP A 159 -6.63 -19.45 -8.53
N ASN A 160 -6.72 -18.79 -9.69
CA ASN A 160 -7.91 -18.04 -10.10
C ASN A 160 -9.05 -18.97 -10.54
N HIS A 161 -9.68 -19.64 -9.57
CA HIS A 161 -10.75 -20.60 -9.81
C HIS A 161 -12.05 -19.95 -10.32
N ARG A 162 -12.22 -18.63 -10.16
CA ARG A 162 -13.41 -17.89 -10.62
C ARG A 162 -13.23 -17.26 -12.01
N SER A 163 -12.03 -17.25 -12.56
CA SER A 163 -11.81 -16.67 -13.89
C SER A 163 -12.63 -17.42 -14.94
N ARG A 164 -13.37 -16.64 -15.73
CA ARG A 164 -14.03 -17.14 -16.94
C ARG A 164 -13.08 -17.19 -18.13
N THR A 165 -12.00 -16.43 -18.10
CA THR A 165 -11.11 -16.18 -19.25
C THR A 165 -9.72 -16.78 -19.08
N CYS A 166 -9.30 -17.12 -17.86
CA CYS A 166 -8.01 -17.77 -17.62
C CYS A 166 -8.08 -18.84 -16.54
N ARG A 167 -8.02 -20.12 -16.94
CA ARG A 167 -8.02 -21.27 -16.02
C ARG A 167 -6.71 -22.06 -16.01
N THR A 168 -5.68 -21.52 -16.66
CA THR A 168 -4.37 -22.19 -16.77
C THR A 168 -3.74 -22.38 -15.41
N ARG A 169 -3.30 -23.62 -15.14
CA ARG A 169 -2.54 -24.01 -13.95
C ARG A 169 -1.24 -24.68 -14.40
N PRO A 170 -0.18 -23.90 -14.67
CA PRO A 170 1.09 -24.49 -15.10
C PRO A 170 1.78 -25.19 -13.93
N ASP A 171 2.80 -25.99 -14.23
CA ASP A 171 3.61 -26.66 -13.20
C ASP A 171 4.34 -25.65 -12.31
N GLY A 172 4.77 -26.12 -11.13
CA GLY A 172 5.44 -25.28 -10.14
C GLY A 172 6.76 -24.63 -10.62
N ALA A 173 7.52 -25.28 -11.50
CA ALA A 173 8.77 -24.70 -12.01
C ALA A 173 8.45 -23.50 -12.94
N THR A 174 7.45 -23.65 -13.80
CA THR A 174 6.93 -22.57 -14.65
C THR A 174 6.37 -21.42 -13.81
N VAL A 175 5.58 -21.72 -12.77
CA VAL A 175 5.07 -20.72 -11.81
C VAL A 175 6.21 -19.89 -11.21
N ARG A 176 7.23 -20.56 -10.66
CA ARG A 176 8.39 -19.90 -10.03
C ARG A 176 9.21 -19.08 -11.04
N ALA A 177 9.34 -19.55 -12.27
CA ALA A 177 10.06 -18.82 -13.31
C ALA A 177 9.34 -17.51 -13.69
N GLU A 178 8.02 -17.55 -13.86
CA GLU A 178 7.21 -16.38 -14.19
C GLU A 178 7.15 -15.39 -13.00
N ALA A 179 7.00 -15.89 -11.78
CA ALA A 179 7.10 -15.07 -10.56
C ALA A 179 8.43 -14.31 -10.52
N ARG A 180 9.57 -15.02 -10.64
CA ARG A 180 10.89 -14.40 -10.63
C ARG A 180 11.08 -13.36 -11.73
N LYS A 181 10.54 -13.61 -12.93
CA LYS A 181 10.57 -12.64 -14.03
C LYS A 181 9.79 -11.37 -13.66
N PHE A 182 8.58 -11.50 -13.12
CA PHE A 182 7.77 -10.37 -12.66
C PHE A 182 8.49 -9.58 -11.57
N LEU A 183 8.93 -10.26 -10.50
CA LEU A 183 9.62 -9.66 -9.35
C LEU A 183 10.84 -8.84 -9.79
N ASN A 184 11.69 -9.41 -10.64
CA ASN A 184 12.90 -8.74 -11.12
C ASN A 184 12.60 -7.49 -11.97
N ILE A 185 11.50 -7.50 -12.75
CA ILE A 185 11.10 -6.33 -13.55
C ILE A 185 10.65 -5.20 -12.63
N LEU A 186 9.80 -5.50 -11.64
CA LEU A 186 9.31 -4.48 -10.72
C LEU A 186 10.42 -3.98 -9.80
N GLU A 187 11.29 -4.85 -9.30
CA GLU A 187 12.42 -4.47 -8.46
C GLU A 187 13.32 -3.45 -9.17
N ARG A 188 13.66 -3.70 -10.44
CA ARG A 188 14.42 -2.73 -11.25
C ARG A 188 13.69 -1.40 -11.45
N HIS A 189 12.36 -1.43 -11.59
CA HIS A 189 11.58 -0.22 -11.82
C HIS A 189 11.39 0.61 -10.53
N TYR A 190 10.93 -0.02 -9.46
CA TYR A 190 10.54 0.64 -8.20
C TYR A 190 11.70 0.78 -7.21
N GLY A 191 12.80 0.04 -7.38
CA GLY A 191 13.90 -0.01 -6.42
C GLY A 191 13.54 -0.74 -5.13
N LYS A 192 12.43 -1.50 -5.13
CA LYS A 192 11.92 -2.28 -4.00
C LYS A 192 11.53 -3.64 -4.52
N ARG A 193 12.08 -4.70 -3.93
CA ARG A 193 11.73 -6.07 -4.26
C ARG A 193 10.28 -6.33 -3.88
N PRO A 194 9.40 -6.82 -4.79
CA PRO A 194 8.02 -7.05 -4.44
C PRO A 194 7.85 -8.18 -3.43
N VAL A 195 6.82 -8.08 -2.59
CA VAL A 195 6.35 -9.16 -1.72
C VAL A 195 5.46 -10.10 -2.54
N VAL A 196 5.49 -11.40 -2.27
CA VAL A 196 4.59 -12.38 -2.90
C VAL A 196 3.45 -12.71 -1.96
N TYR A 197 2.23 -12.42 -2.39
CA TYR A 197 1.03 -12.96 -1.76
C TYR A 197 0.69 -14.34 -2.33
N THR A 198 0.26 -15.26 -1.47
CA THR A 198 -0.15 -16.60 -1.87
C THR A 198 -1.16 -17.23 -0.92
N THR A 199 -1.93 -18.18 -1.46
CA THR A 199 -2.86 -19.04 -0.70
C THR A 199 -2.24 -20.39 -0.36
N VAL A 200 -2.85 -21.12 0.58
CA VAL A 200 -2.35 -22.40 1.11
C VAL A 200 -2.17 -23.44 0.00
N ASP A 201 -3.23 -23.69 -0.78
CA ASP A 201 -3.19 -24.68 -1.86
C ASP A 201 -2.21 -24.27 -2.95
N PHE A 202 -2.21 -23.01 -3.37
CA PHE A 202 -1.27 -22.53 -4.39
C PHE A 202 0.18 -22.71 -3.93
N TYR A 203 0.49 -22.38 -2.67
CA TYR A 203 1.83 -22.54 -2.12
C TYR A 203 2.29 -24.00 -2.15
N ARG A 204 1.43 -24.92 -1.68
CA ARG A 204 1.70 -26.37 -1.65
C ARG A 204 1.86 -26.92 -3.07
N ASP A 205 0.93 -26.62 -3.96
CA ASP A 205 0.84 -27.23 -5.29
C ASP A 205 1.98 -26.76 -6.21
N THR A 206 2.45 -25.51 -6.04
CA THR A 206 3.45 -24.91 -6.93
C THR A 206 4.85 -24.86 -6.32
N GLY A 207 4.98 -25.05 -5.01
CA GLY A 207 6.24 -24.87 -4.29
C GLY A 207 6.78 -23.44 -4.37
N ILE A 208 5.92 -22.42 -4.47
CA ILE A 208 6.33 -21.00 -4.60
C ILE A 208 7.32 -20.55 -3.50
N GLY A 209 7.27 -21.15 -2.30
CA GLY A 209 8.22 -20.91 -1.21
C GLY A 209 9.69 -21.19 -1.55
N GLN A 210 9.97 -21.98 -2.61
CA GLN A 210 11.34 -22.20 -3.10
C GLN A 210 11.95 -20.97 -3.80
N LEU A 211 11.23 -19.85 -3.90
CA LEU A 211 11.76 -18.60 -4.41
C LEU A 211 12.69 -17.92 -3.40
N SER A 212 14.00 -18.14 -3.56
CA SER A 212 15.03 -17.51 -2.72
C SER A 212 14.93 -15.98 -2.65
N GLY A 213 15.20 -15.44 -1.47
CA GLY A 213 15.21 -14.00 -1.20
C GLY A 213 13.85 -13.32 -1.36
N THR A 214 12.76 -14.06 -1.21
CA THR A 214 11.40 -13.53 -1.39
C THR A 214 10.73 -13.36 -0.04
N GLU A 215 10.12 -12.20 0.16
CA GLU A 215 9.25 -11.99 1.32
C GLU A 215 7.82 -12.43 0.97
N PHE A 216 7.17 -13.13 1.91
CA PHE A 216 5.82 -13.64 1.71
C PHE A 216 4.78 -12.88 2.53
N TRP A 217 3.63 -12.69 1.89
CA TRP A 217 2.35 -12.37 2.49
C TRP A 217 1.47 -13.62 2.41
N LEU A 218 1.32 -14.32 3.53
CA LEU A 218 0.66 -15.61 3.56
C LEU A 218 -0.81 -15.46 3.94
N ARG A 219 -1.73 -16.00 3.14
CA ARG A 219 -3.13 -16.11 3.53
C ARG A 219 -3.37 -17.36 4.37
N SER A 220 -3.83 -17.17 5.60
CA SER A 220 -4.31 -18.28 6.43
C SER A 220 -5.41 -17.80 7.37
N VAL A 221 -6.66 -18.13 7.05
CA VAL A 221 -7.84 -17.64 7.79
C VAL A 221 -8.35 -18.63 8.86
N ALA A 222 -7.73 -19.81 8.94
CA ALA A 222 -8.16 -20.90 9.83
C ALA A 222 -6.97 -21.62 10.49
N GLY A 223 -5.85 -20.90 10.68
CA GLY A 223 -4.65 -21.45 11.31
C GLY A 223 -3.49 -20.48 11.28
N HIS A 224 -2.66 -20.47 12.33
CA HIS A 224 -1.50 -19.58 12.38
C HIS A 224 -0.49 -19.94 11.27
N PRO A 225 0.15 -18.97 10.57
CA PRO A 225 1.04 -19.27 9.45
C PRO A 225 2.18 -20.23 9.79
N GLN A 226 2.71 -20.22 11.02
CA GLN A 226 3.74 -21.18 11.45
C GLN A 226 3.26 -22.65 11.43
N LYS A 227 1.97 -22.89 11.63
CA LYS A 227 1.36 -24.23 11.56
C LYS A 227 1.01 -24.58 10.10
N VAL A 228 0.48 -23.61 9.35
CA VAL A 228 -0.04 -23.83 7.99
C VAL A 228 1.07 -23.85 6.93
N TYR A 229 2.14 -23.12 7.15
CA TYR A 229 3.33 -23.02 6.30
C TYR A 229 4.59 -23.35 7.11
N PRO A 230 4.78 -24.62 7.51
CA PRO A 230 5.86 -25.00 8.40
C PRO A 230 7.22 -24.64 7.81
N GLY A 231 8.01 -23.87 8.57
CA GLY A 231 9.36 -23.44 8.19
C GLY A 231 9.42 -22.21 7.27
N GLU A 232 8.29 -21.68 6.78
CA GLU A 232 8.28 -20.50 5.92
C GLU A 232 8.34 -19.20 6.74
N SER A 233 9.17 -18.27 6.27
CA SER A 233 9.24 -16.92 6.83
C SER A 233 8.22 -16.02 6.14
N TRP A 234 7.60 -15.11 6.88
CA TRP A 234 6.59 -14.22 6.33
C TRP A 234 6.68 -12.82 6.92
N SER A 235 6.40 -11.82 6.08
CA SER A 235 6.31 -10.41 6.46
C SER A 235 4.88 -10.03 6.80
N PHE A 236 3.91 -10.59 6.07
CA PHE A 236 2.49 -10.31 6.27
C PHE A 236 1.67 -11.59 6.37
N TRP A 237 0.57 -11.47 7.10
CA TRP A 237 -0.41 -12.53 7.25
C TRP A 237 -1.81 -11.97 7.02
N GLN A 238 -2.52 -12.47 6.00
CA GLN A 238 -3.96 -12.25 5.82
C GLN A 238 -4.71 -13.28 6.66
N TYR A 239 -5.36 -12.81 7.72
CA TYR A 239 -5.97 -13.67 8.75
C TYR A 239 -7.49 -13.71 8.69
N SER A 240 -8.12 -12.86 7.89
CA SER A 240 -9.57 -12.87 7.68
C SER A 240 -9.90 -12.28 6.31
N GLY A 241 -10.99 -12.77 5.70
CA GLY A 241 -11.63 -12.17 4.54
C GLY A 241 -13.04 -11.62 4.83
N THR A 242 -13.41 -11.57 6.10
CA THR A 242 -14.74 -11.17 6.61
C THR A 242 -14.64 -10.10 7.68
N GLY A 243 -13.51 -9.36 7.68
CA GLY A 243 -13.25 -8.30 8.64
C GLY A 243 -14.20 -7.14 8.53
N GLN A 244 -14.38 -6.45 9.66
CA GLN A 244 -15.19 -5.24 9.78
C GLN A 244 -14.32 -4.10 10.33
N VAL A 245 -14.06 -3.11 9.48
CA VAL A 245 -13.23 -1.95 9.80
C VAL A 245 -14.05 -0.67 9.65
N PRO A 246 -14.11 0.20 10.67
CA PRO A 246 -14.76 1.50 10.55
C PRO A 246 -14.25 2.28 9.33
N GLY A 247 -15.18 2.66 8.45
CA GLY A 247 -14.89 3.34 7.19
C GLY A 247 -14.99 2.46 5.94
N VAL A 248 -15.14 1.13 6.12
CA VAL A 248 -15.49 0.19 5.05
C VAL A 248 -16.89 -0.37 5.33
N ALA A 249 -17.79 -0.31 4.36
CA ALA A 249 -19.20 -0.66 4.58
C ALA A 249 -19.47 -2.17 4.66
N GLY A 250 -18.63 -2.99 4.03
CA GLY A 250 -18.76 -4.44 3.99
C GLY A 250 -17.50 -5.16 4.43
N ASP A 251 -17.41 -6.44 4.06
CA ASP A 251 -16.25 -7.28 4.39
C ASP A 251 -14.96 -6.71 3.79
N VAL A 252 -13.91 -6.74 4.61
CA VAL A 252 -12.56 -6.37 4.20
C VAL A 252 -11.54 -7.37 4.72
N ASP A 253 -10.53 -7.64 3.89
CA ASP A 253 -9.45 -8.54 4.24
C ASP A 253 -8.57 -7.89 5.33
N LEU A 254 -8.35 -8.63 6.41
CA LEU A 254 -7.56 -8.15 7.55
C LEU A 254 -6.17 -8.77 7.54
N ASN A 255 -5.19 -7.91 7.79
CA ASN A 255 -3.79 -8.27 7.72
C ASN A 255 -3.02 -7.84 8.95
N THR A 256 -1.96 -8.58 9.25
CA THR A 256 -0.96 -8.16 10.24
C THR A 256 0.45 -8.26 9.68
N PHE A 257 1.33 -7.37 10.12
CA PHE A 257 2.76 -7.44 9.86
C PHE A 257 3.43 -8.26 10.97
N GLY A 258 4.30 -9.21 10.58
CA GLY A 258 4.86 -10.22 11.48
C GLY A 258 5.88 -9.71 12.51
N GLY A 259 6.23 -8.42 12.48
CA GLY A 259 7.27 -7.82 13.32
C GLY A 259 6.78 -6.85 14.39
N SER A 260 7.73 -6.22 15.08
CA SER A 260 7.45 -5.17 16.07
C SER A 260 7.15 -3.82 15.40
N PRO A 261 6.64 -2.82 16.14
CA PRO A 261 6.48 -1.46 15.63
C PRO A 261 7.78 -0.88 15.04
N GLN A 262 8.93 -1.14 15.69
CA GLN A 262 10.23 -0.66 15.23
C GLN A 262 10.66 -1.34 13.93
N SER A 263 10.46 -2.67 13.81
CA SER A 263 10.79 -3.35 12.55
C SER A 263 9.84 -2.95 11.43
N TRP A 264 8.57 -2.66 11.74
CA TRP A 264 7.63 -2.08 10.79
C TRP A 264 8.11 -0.73 10.26
N LEU A 265 8.54 0.19 11.13
CA LEU A 265 9.03 1.49 10.68
C LEU A 265 10.23 1.32 9.74
N ARG A 266 11.22 0.50 10.09
CA ARG A 266 12.37 0.22 9.21
C ARG A 266 11.93 -0.38 7.87
N TRP A 267 11.10 -1.42 7.92
CA TRP A 267 10.65 -2.14 6.73
C TRP A 267 9.83 -1.26 5.78
N SER A 268 8.96 -0.40 6.33
CA SER A 268 8.10 0.51 5.56
C SER A 268 8.79 1.81 5.10
N GLY A 269 10.11 1.92 5.29
CA GLY A 269 10.90 3.10 4.93
C GLY A 269 10.62 4.33 5.81
N GLN A 270 10.25 4.11 7.07
CA GLN A 270 9.99 5.12 8.11
C GLN A 270 10.99 5.05 9.28
N GLY A 271 11.97 4.16 9.23
CA GLY A 271 13.03 4.03 10.23
C GLY A 271 14.18 4.98 10.00
#